data_AF-A0A062UGP8-F1
#
_entry.id   AF-A0A062UGP8-F1
#
_cell.length_a   1.000
_cell.length_b   1.000
_cell.length_c   1.000
_cell.angle_alpha   90.00
_cell.angle_beta   90.00
_cell.angle_gamma   90.00
#
_symmetry.space_group_name_H-M   'P 1'
#
loop_
_entity.id
_entity.type
_entity.pdbx_description
1 polymer ?
#
loop_
_entity_poly.entity_id
_entity_poly.type
_entity_poly.pdbx_seq_one_letter_code
_entity_poly.pdbx_strand_id
1 'polypeptide(L)'
;MSQSERSLIVDIDGTLCPIKASGDTYESLVPYSDIIESLREYQAEGFRIVLYTARNMRTHDGNLGLINKFTAPVLLKWLDHWQVPYDEILFGKPWPGSDGFYLDDRSVRPGEFLTHDHQGLLDIIERDRQQAKALREGQGEDLNIVITMAGLGSRFKKAGYTVEKYEIEVHEKTLFEWSLKSLEGFMSPRSRVIFVTLQATESGPFIERMCSHLGIKKWRIVELPSLTDGQATSAMAAEPHWNPDAPLLVYNIDTFVQPEALVPASIPAGADGWIPCFRADGDHWSFVDVGEDGRATDVAEKRRISENATIGLYWFKSAMLYAQYYGTHFAAPDGEEAGEKYIAPMYRSMIADGLGIYISDVPTSSVHCLGTPDEVDQFKHSKIS
;
A
#
# COMPACT_ATOMS: atom_id res chain seq x y z
N MET A 1 42.01 -23.16 -10.01
CA MET A 1 40.83 -23.61 -10.76
C MET A 1 39.83 -22.47 -10.73
N SER A 2 39.48 -21.93 -11.89
CA SER A 2 38.41 -20.92 -12.01
C SER A 2 37.13 -21.54 -11.45
N GLN A 3 36.56 -21.00 -10.37
CA GLN A 3 35.19 -21.36 -9.98
C GLN A 3 34.30 -21.00 -11.17
N SER A 4 33.49 -21.94 -11.68
CA SER A 4 32.45 -21.55 -12.63
C SER A 4 31.51 -20.58 -11.91
N GLU A 5 31.18 -19.46 -12.54
CA GLU A 5 30.20 -18.50 -12.00
C GLU A 5 28.76 -19.06 -12.00
N ARG A 6 28.57 -20.29 -12.52
CA ARG A 6 27.28 -20.93 -12.75
C ARG A 6 27.23 -22.30 -12.07
N SER A 7 26.34 -22.44 -11.08
CA SER A 7 26.09 -23.68 -10.35
C SER A 7 24.60 -24.02 -10.32
N LEU A 8 24.27 -25.29 -10.46
CA LEU A 8 22.95 -25.83 -10.14
C LEU A 8 23.01 -26.48 -8.76
N ILE A 9 22.18 -25.99 -7.83
CA ILE A 9 22.03 -26.58 -6.50
C ILE A 9 20.79 -27.46 -6.51
N VAL A 10 20.98 -28.77 -6.44
CA VAL A 10 19.95 -29.75 -6.79
C VAL A 10 19.59 -30.61 -5.59
N ASP A 11 18.31 -30.60 -5.22
CA ASP A 11 17.80 -31.55 -4.22
C ASP A 11 17.75 -32.96 -4.81
N ILE A 12 17.76 -33.98 -3.95
CA ILE A 12 17.76 -35.38 -4.39
C ILE A 12 16.34 -35.95 -4.32
N ASP A 13 15.80 -36.07 -3.12
CA ASP A 13 14.51 -36.72 -2.87
C ASP A 13 13.35 -35.82 -3.33
N GLY A 14 12.53 -36.31 -4.26
CA GLY A 14 11.44 -35.55 -4.89
C GLY A 14 11.88 -34.64 -6.04
N THR A 15 13.17 -34.64 -6.40
CA THR A 15 13.73 -33.86 -7.53
C THR A 15 14.49 -34.74 -8.51
N LEU A 16 15.53 -35.48 -8.07
CA LEU A 16 16.23 -36.46 -8.93
C LEU A 16 15.52 -37.80 -8.96
N CYS A 17 14.83 -38.17 -7.89
CA CYS A 17 14.12 -39.43 -7.75
C CYS A 17 12.84 -39.24 -6.93
N PRO A 18 11.93 -40.22 -6.90
CA PRO A 18 10.77 -40.19 -6.01
C PRO A 18 11.16 -40.07 -4.54
N ILE A 19 10.23 -39.55 -3.73
CA ILE A 19 10.37 -39.57 -2.26
C ILE A 19 10.21 -41.01 -1.78
N LYS A 20 11.12 -41.47 -0.92
CA LYS A 20 11.11 -42.83 -0.37
C LYS A 20 9.80 -43.15 0.36
N ALA A 21 9.07 -44.17 -0.10
CA ALA A 21 7.86 -44.64 0.56
C ALA A 21 8.16 -45.58 1.73
N SER A 22 7.11 -45.92 2.50
CA SER A 22 7.21 -46.90 3.57
C SER A 22 7.46 -48.30 3.00
N GLY A 23 8.57 -48.94 3.38
CA GLY A 23 8.99 -50.24 2.84
C GLY A 23 10.11 -50.17 1.80
N ASP A 24 10.34 -49.00 1.21
CA ASP A 24 11.44 -48.79 0.26
C ASP A 24 12.78 -48.58 0.97
N THR A 25 13.84 -48.96 0.26
CA THR A 25 15.22 -48.57 0.59
C THR A 25 15.66 -47.43 -0.32
N TYR A 26 16.67 -46.66 0.08
CA TYR A 26 17.15 -45.57 -0.80
C TYR A 26 17.85 -46.13 -2.04
N GLU A 27 18.43 -47.31 -1.92
CA GLU A 27 19.11 -48.06 -2.97
C GLU A 27 18.16 -48.49 -4.09
N SER A 28 16.88 -48.73 -3.78
CA SER A 28 15.88 -49.19 -4.75
C SER A 28 15.20 -48.05 -5.53
N LEU A 29 15.44 -46.78 -5.17
CA LEU A 29 14.83 -45.65 -5.86
C LEU A 29 15.41 -45.52 -7.26
N VAL A 30 14.53 -45.40 -8.26
CA VAL A 30 14.91 -45.15 -9.66
C VAL A 30 14.85 -43.64 -9.92
N PRO A 31 15.92 -43.01 -10.42
CA PRO A 31 15.91 -41.58 -10.74
C PRO A 31 15.05 -41.28 -11.97
N TYR A 32 14.56 -40.04 -12.07
CA TYR A 32 13.88 -39.52 -13.25
C TYR A 32 14.91 -39.28 -14.35
N SER A 33 14.83 -40.05 -15.43
CA SER A 33 15.86 -40.06 -16.48
C SER A 33 15.99 -38.72 -17.20
N ASP A 34 14.87 -38.04 -17.41
CA ASP A 34 14.79 -36.70 -18.01
C ASP A 34 15.56 -35.65 -17.20
N ILE A 35 15.39 -35.62 -15.88
CA ILE A 35 16.15 -34.73 -14.99
C ILE A 35 17.64 -35.04 -15.07
N ILE A 36 18.03 -36.33 -15.04
CA ILE A 36 19.44 -36.72 -15.12
C ILE A 36 20.06 -36.32 -16.46
N GLU A 37 19.34 -36.50 -17.56
CA GLU A 37 19.78 -36.06 -18.89
C GLU A 37 19.98 -34.54 -18.96
N SER A 38 19.01 -33.76 -18.48
CA SER A 38 19.15 -32.29 -18.42
C SER A 38 20.33 -31.86 -17.55
N LEU A 39 20.61 -32.51 -16.42
CA LEU A 39 21.80 -32.19 -15.63
C LEU A 39 23.11 -32.44 -16.39
N ARG A 40 23.18 -33.49 -17.23
CA ARG A 40 24.36 -33.75 -18.08
C ARG A 40 24.53 -32.65 -19.13
N GLU A 41 23.43 -32.18 -19.71
CA GLU A 41 23.44 -31.06 -20.66
C GLU A 41 23.98 -29.79 -20.00
N TYR A 42 23.45 -29.41 -18.84
CA TYR A 42 23.95 -28.27 -18.08
C TYR A 42 25.43 -28.43 -17.69
N GLN A 43 25.86 -29.62 -17.28
CA GLN A 43 27.27 -29.89 -16.96
C GLN A 43 28.16 -29.73 -18.21
N ALA A 44 27.71 -30.20 -19.37
CA ALA A 44 28.41 -30.03 -20.65
C ALA A 44 28.50 -28.55 -21.08
N GLU A 45 27.53 -27.72 -20.70
CA GLU A 45 27.54 -26.26 -20.86
C GLU A 45 28.43 -25.52 -19.83
N GLY A 46 29.07 -26.27 -18.93
CA GLY A 46 30.02 -25.75 -17.94
C GLY A 46 29.38 -25.31 -16.62
N PHE A 47 28.15 -25.73 -16.33
CA PHE A 47 27.58 -25.59 -14.99
C PHE A 47 28.22 -26.59 -14.04
N ARG A 48 28.46 -26.13 -12.81
CA ARG A 48 28.80 -27.01 -11.70
C ARG A 48 27.51 -27.57 -11.09
N ILE A 49 27.43 -28.88 -10.94
CA ILE A 49 26.27 -29.57 -10.36
C ILE A 49 26.57 -29.90 -8.90
N VAL A 50 25.84 -29.27 -7.97
CA VAL A 50 26.00 -29.47 -6.52
C VAL A 50 24.73 -30.11 -5.98
N LEU A 51 24.84 -31.33 -5.46
CA LEU A 51 23.72 -31.99 -4.81
C LEU A 51 23.57 -31.49 -3.37
N TYR A 52 22.38 -31.10 -2.93
CA TYR A 52 22.12 -30.66 -1.57
C TYR A 52 20.93 -31.41 -0.96
N THR A 53 21.20 -32.29 0.00
CA THR A 53 20.21 -33.29 0.45
C THR A 53 19.84 -33.20 1.93
N ALA A 54 18.55 -33.43 2.20
CA ALA A 54 17.98 -33.56 3.54
C ALA A 54 17.83 -35.05 3.98
N ARG A 55 18.38 -35.98 3.19
CA ARG A 55 18.22 -37.42 3.41
C ARG A 55 18.69 -37.82 4.80
N ASN A 56 17.83 -38.52 5.55
CA ASN A 56 18.02 -38.94 6.94
C ASN A 56 18.28 -37.81 7.96
N MET A 57 18.11 -36.53 7.61
CA MET A 57 18.28 -35.42 8.55
C MET A 57 17.32 -35.53 9.73
N ARG A 58 16.07 -35.92 9.49
CA ARG A 58 15.11 -36.23 10.56
C ARG A 58 15.56 -37.42 11.42
N THR A 59 16.01 -38.49 10.79
CA THR A 59 16.38 -39.75 11.46
C THR A 59 17.55 -39.57 12.42
N HIS A 60 18.50 -38.70 12.08
CA HIS A 60 19.70 -38.45 12.88
C HIS A 60 19.70 -37.09 13.58
N ASP A 61 18.53 -36.44 13.68
CA ASP A 61 18.37 -35.14 14.35
C ASP A 61 19.41 -34.10 13.90
N GLY A 62 19.63 -34.04 12.58
CA GLY A 62 20.60 -33.13 11.95
C GLY A 62 22.08 -33.41 12.23
N ASN A 63 22.43 -34.52 12.90
CA ASN A 63 23.82 -34.85 13.22
C ASN A 63 24.63 -35.25 11.97
N LEU A 64 25.42 -34.32 11.45
CA LEU A 64 26.24 -34.52 10.25
C LEU A 64 27.25 -35.68 10.37
N GLY A 65 27.75 -35.99 11.58
CA GLY A 65 28.64 -37.12 11.80
C GLY A 65 27.95 -38.47 11.53
N LEU A 66 26.71 -38.62 11.98
CA LEU A 66 25.90 -39.82 11.72
C LEU A 66 25.45 -39.88 10.26
N ILE A 67 25.11 -38.73 9.66
CA ILE A 67 24.77 -38.63 8.23
C ILE A 67 25.95 -39.09 7.37
N ASN A 68 27.16 -38.58 7.63
CA ASN A 68 28.37 -38.98 6.92
C ASN A 68 28.69 -40.47 7.13
N LYS A 69 28.45 -41.01 8.33
CA LYS A 69 28.70 -42.41 8.65
C LYS A 69 27.72 -43.37 7.96
N PHE A 70 26.43 -43.05 7.95
CA PHE A 70 25.38 -44.01 7.56
C PHE A 70 24.68 -43.67 6.24
N THR A 71 24.55 -42.39 5.90
CA THR A 71 23.80 -41.94 4.71
C THR A 71 24.71 -41.74 3.51
N ALA A 72 25.88 -41.11 3.69
CA ALA A 72 26.79 -40.82 2.59
C ALA A 72 27.25 -42.08 1.82
N PRO A 73 27.65 -43.20 2.46
CA PRO A 73 28.10 -44.38 1.72
C PRO A 73 27.00 -45.01 0.86
N VAL A 74 25.75 -44.97 1.33
CA VAL A 74 24.59 -45.50 0.59
C VAL A 74 24.28 -44.59 -0.60
N LEU A 75 24.22 -43.27 -0.37
CA LEU A 75 23.95 -42.31 -1.43
C LEU A 75 25.03 -42.34 -2.51
N LEU A 76 26.31 -42.38 -2.15
CA LEU A 76 27.42 -42.41 -3.12
C LEU A 76 27.35 -43.65 -4.02
N LYS A 77 27.02 -44.82 -3.45
CA LYS A 77 26.80 -46.04 -4.26
C LYS A 77 25.60 -45.90 -5.19
N TRP A 78 24.53 -45.27 -4.73
CA TRP A 78 23.34 -45.03 -5.56
C TRP A 78 23.65 -44.07 -6.72
N LEU A 79 24.38 -42.99 -6.46
CA LEU A 79 24.80 -42.03 -7.49
C LEU A 79 25.72 -42.67 -8.53
N ASP A 80 26.66 -43.51 -8.09
CA ASP A 80 27.54 -44.28 -8.98
C ASP A 80 26.74 -45.31 -9.81
N HIS A 81 25.84 -46.07 -9.18
CA HIS A 81 25.01 -47.05 -9.89
C HIS A 81 24.20 -46.43 -11.03
N TRP A 82 23.61 -45.27 -10.80
CA TRP A 82 22.78 -44.56 -11.79
C TRP A 82 23.56 -43.56 -12.66
N GLN A 83 24.88 -43.43 -12.43
CA GLN A 83 25.76 -42.51 -13.16
C GLN A 83 25.20 -41.07 -13.16
N VAL A 84 24.75 -40.60 -12.00
CA VAL A 84 24.22 -39.24 -11.81
C VAL A 84 25.36 -38.24 -11.93
N PRO A 85 25.26 -37.21 -12.79
CA PRO A 85 26.29 -36.17 -12.89
C PRO A 85 26.28 -35.28 -11.65
N TYR A 86 27.42 -35.13 -10.99
CA TYR A 86 27.62 -34.13 -9.94
C TYR A 86 29.11 -33.82 -9.75
N ASP A 87 29.40 -32.61 -9.27
CA ASP A 87 30.74 -32.15 -8.92
C ASP A 87 30.95 -32.08 -7.40
N GLU A 88 29.88 -31.82 -6.65
CA GLU A 88 29.90 -31.75 -5.18
C GLU A 88 28.61 -32.30 -4.57
N ILE A 89 28.69 -32.81 -3.34
CA ILE A 89 27.54 -33.15 -2.51
C ILE A 89 27.66 -32.44 -1.17
N LEU A 90 26.59 -31.72 -0.82
CA LEU A 90 26.38 -31.10 0.48
C LEU A 90 25.31 -31.89 1.24
N PHE A 91 25.70 -32.40 2.40
CA PHE A 91 24.78 -32.94 3.39
C PHE A 91 24.36 -31.83 4.35
N GLY A 92 23.17 -31.95 4.93
CA GLY A 92 22.73 -31.01 5.97
C GLY A 92 21.64 -30.04 5.54
N LYS A 93 20.92 -30.32 4.45
CA LYS A 93 19.73 -29.52 4.10
C LYS A 93 18.69 -29.65 5.20
N PRO A 94 18.25 -28.55 5.84
CA PRO A 94 17.23 -28.64 6.88
C PRO A 94 15.96 -29.31 6.35
N TRP A 95 15.43 -30.26 7.11
CA TRP A 95 14.16 -30.89 6.78
C TRP A 95 13.01 -30.01 7.29
N PRO A 96 12.10 -29.51 6.44
CA PRO A 96 11.11 -28.51 6.82
C PRO A 96 9.93 -29.10 7.62
N GLY A 97 9.90 -30.41 7.85
CA GLY A 97 8.76 -31.11 8.43
C GLY A 97 7.82 -31.68 7.37
N SER A 98 6.66 -32.17 7.81
CA SER A 98 5.64 -32.73 6.90
C SER A 98 4.67 -31.69 6.34
N ASP A 99 4.57 -30.53 7.00
CA ASP A 99 3.70 -29.40 6.62
C ASP A 99 4.49 -28.10 6.44
N GLY A 100 5.79 -28.22 6.14
CA GLY A 100 6.69 -27.11 5.92
C GLY A 100 7.22 -27.09 4.48
N PHE A 101 7.74 -25.94 4.06
CA PHE A 101 8.21 -25.69 2.71
C PHE A 101 9.51 -24.89 2.68
N TYR A 102 10.23 -24.97 1.57
CA TYR A 102 11.39 -24.11 1.28
C TYR A 102 10.90 -22.81 0.61
N LEU A 103 11.43 -21.67 1.07
CA LEU A 103 11.18 -20.34 0.50
C LEU A 103 12.50 -19.76 0.00
N ASP A 104 12.62 -19.53 -1.31
CA ASP A 104 13.85 -19.11 -1.98
C ASP A 104 13.50 -18.39 -3.29
N ASP A 105 14.00 -17.16 -3.46
CA ASP A 105 13.74 -16.30 -4.62
C ASP A 105 14.46 -16.73 -5.90
N ARG A 106 15.37 -17.72 -5.82
CA ARG A 106 16.07 -18.30 -6.97
C ARG A 106 15.73 -19.76 -7.20
N SER A 107 14.70 -20.28 -6.55
CA SER A 107 14.28 -21.67 -6.72
C SER A 107 13.49 -21.89 -8.01
N VAL A 108 13.74 -23.04 -8.65
CA VAL A 108 13.00 -23.53 -9.82
C VAL A 108 12.44 -24.91 -9.45
N ARG A 109 11.18 -25.17 -9.80
CA ARG A 109 10.52 -26.47 -9.54
C ARG A 109 10.94 -27.51 -10.59
N PRO A 110 10.97 -28.83 -10.26
CA PRO A 110 11.36 -29.85 -11.22
C PRO A 110 10.57 -29.83 -12.54
N GLY A 111 9.27 -29.53 -12.48
CA GLY A 111 8.45 -29.37 -13.68
C GLY A 111 8.88 -28.19 -14.55
N GLU A 112 9.19 -27.04 -13.94
CA GLU A 112 9.66 -25.85 -14.66
C GLU A 112 11.01 -26.10 -15.31
N PHE A 113 11.91 -26.80 -14.60
CA PHE A 113 13.24 -27.19 -15.07
C PHE A 113 13.21 -28.04 -16.34
N LEU A 114 12.21 -28.92 -16.47
CA LEU A 114 12.07 -29.79 -17.65
C LEU A 114 11.38 -29.11 -18.84
N THR A 115 10.55 -28.09 -18.59
CA THR A 115 9.71 -27.49 -19.65
C THR A 115 10.27 -26.18 -20.21
N HIS A 116 11.39 -25.67 -19.69
CA HIS A 116 11.97 -24.39 -20.12
C HIS A 116 13.47 -24.53 -20.37
N ASP A 117 13.99 -23.71 -21.27
CA ASP A 117 15.44 -23.58 -21.48
C ASP A 117 16.07 -22.66 -20.42
N HIS A 118 17.40 -22.51 -20.45
CA HIS A 118 18.12 -21.70 -19.48
C HIS A 118 17.61 -20.25 -19.37
N GLN A 119 17.26 -19.62 -20.49
CA GLN A 119 16.74 -18.25 -20.48
C GLN A 119 15.33 -18.21 -19.90
N GLY A 120 14.45 -19.14 -20.28
CA GLY A 120 13.10 -19.24 -19.74
C GLY A 120 13.10 -19.45 -18.21
N LEU A 121 14.05 -20.20 -17.67
CA LEU A 121 14.22 -20.34 -16.22
C LEU A 121 14.65 -19.04 -15.54
N LEU A 122 15.56 -18.27 -16.15
CA LEU A 122 15.94 -16.94 -15.65
C LEU A 122 14.76 -15.96 -15.71
N ASP A 123 13.95 -16.05 -16.75
CA ASP A 123 12.76 -15.21 -16.91
C ASP A 123 11.69 -15.52 -15.85
N ILE A 124 11.51 -16.80 -15.48
CA ILE A 124 10.62 -17.19 -14.36
C ILE A 124 11.11 -16.57 -13.05
N ILE A 125 12.40 -16.72 -12.73
CA ILE A 125 13.00 -16.16 -11.51
C ILE A 125 12.83 -14.63 -11.46
N GLU A 126 13.13 -13.95 -12.58
CA GLU A 126 13.05 -12.50 -12.63
C GLU A 126 11.60 -12.01 -12.60
N ARG A 127 10.66 -12.71 -13.25
CA ARG A 127 9.22 -12.43 -13.16
C ARG A 127 8.75 -12.50 -11.71
N ASP A 128 9.08 -13.57 -11.00
CA ASP A 128 8.63 -13.77 -9.62
C ASP A 128 9.26 -12.73 -8.69
N ARG A 129 10.54 -12.37 -8.91
CA ARG A 129 11.19 -11.25 -8.22
C ARG A 129 10.51 -9.92 -8.51
N GLN A 130 10.16 -9.64 -9.76
CA GLN A 130 9.46 -8.41 -10.14
C GLN A 130 8.04 -8.36 -9.59
N GLN A 131 7.33 -9.48 -9.53
CA GLN A 131 6.02 -9.57 -8.87
C GLN A 131 6.14 -9.33 -7.37
N ALA A 132 7.13 -9.94 -6.70
CA ALA A 132 7.39 -9.69 -5.28
C ALA A 132 7.78 -8.23 -5.01
N LYS A 133 8.58 -7.63 -5.90
CA LYS A 133 8.93 -6.21 -5.86
C LYS A 133 7.70 -5.34 -6.09
N ALA A 134 6.89 -5.64 -7.09
CA ALA A 134 5.65 -4.94 -7.40
C ALA A 134 4.60 -5.10 -6.29
N LEU A 135 4.56 -6.22 -5.56
CA LEU A 135 3.71 -6.38 -4.38
C LEU A 135 4.18 -5.50 -3.21
N ARG A 136 5.49 -5.34 -3.05
CA ARG A 136 6.09 -4.47 -2.03
C ARG A 136 6.01 -2.98 -2.39
N GLU A 137 6.09 -2.66 -3.68
CA GLU A 137 6.01 -1.29 -4.22
C GLU A 137 4.57 -0.88 -4.59
N GLY A 138 3.67 -1.84 -4.74
CA GLY A 138 2.28 -1.71 -5.22
C GLY A 138 1.22 -1.87 -4.12
N GLN A 139 1.61 -1.79 -2.85
CA GLN A 139 0.67 -1.31 -1.83
C GLN A 139 0.48 0.20 -2.03
N GLY A 140 -0.44 0.56 -2.93
CA GLY A 140 -0.88 1.94 -3.21
C GLY A 140 -0.99 2.23 -4.71
N GLU A 141 -2.19 2.57 -5.17
CA GLU A 141 -2.41 3.17 -6.48
C GLU A 141 -1.67 4.52 -6.60
N ASP A 142 -1.43 5.00 -7.82
CA ASP A 142 -1.03 6.41 -8.01
C ASP A 142 -2.20 7.26 -7.50
N LEU A 143 -2.07 7.86 -6.32
CA LEU A 143 -3.10 8.68 -5.68
C LEU A 143 -2.68 10.16 -5.69
N ASN A 144 -3.59 11.05 -6.08
CA ASN A 144 -3.45 12.47 -5.84
C ASN A 144 -4.04 12.81 -4.48
N ILE A 145 -3.25 13.40 -3.58
CA ILE A 145 -3.69 13.88 -2.27
C ILE A 145 -3.59 15.40 -2.28
N VAL A 146 -4.73 16.10 -2.28
CA VAL A 146 -4.77 17.56 -2.25
C VAL A 146 -5.13 18.02 -0.84
N ILE A 147 -4.22 18.75 -0.21
CA ILE A 147 -4.40 19.29 1.13
C ILE A 147 -4.71 20.78 1.01
N THR A 148 -5.95 21.16 1.31
CA THR A 148 -6.38 22.57 1.24
C THR A 148 -6.14 23.26 2.58
N MET A 149 -5.26 24.26 2.59
CA MET A 149 -4.81 24.95 3.81
C MET A 149 -4.66 26.47 3.63
N ALA A 150 -5.33 27.05 2.63
CA ALA A 150 -5.28 28.49 2.33
C ALA A 150 -6.18 29.39 3.23
N GLY A 151 -6.86 28.82 4.22
CA GLY A 151 -7.75 29.58 5.11
C GLY A 151 -6.99 30.45 6.12
N LEU A 152 -7.55 31.61 6.48
CA LEU A 152 -6.89 32.62 7.33
C LEU A 152 -6.69 32.24 8.81
N GLY A 153 -7.30 31.15 9.28
CA GLY A 153 -7.24 30.75 10.69
C GLY A 153 -7.78 31.80 11.67
N SER A 154 -8.74 32.64 11.25
CA SER A 154 -9.13 33.85 11.98
C SER A 154 -9.57 33.62 13.44
N ARG A 155 -10.12 32.45 13.75
CA ARG A 155 -10.49 32.07 15.14
C ARG A 155 -9.26 31.98 16.05
N PHE A 156 -8.16 31.42 15.55
CA PHE A 156 -6.88 31.35 16.28
C PHE A 156 -6.24 32.73 16.42
N LYS A 157 -6.23 33.53 15.35
CA LYS A 157 -5.71 34.91 15.41
C LYS A 157 -6.45 35.76 16.44
N LYS A 158 -7.79 35.65 16.50
CA LYS A 158 -8.61 36.33 17.52
C LYS A 158 -8.33 35.85 18.94
N ALA A 159 -7.95 34.58 19.12
CA ALA A 159 -7.56 34.01 20.40
C ALA A 159 -6.10 34.33 20.81
N GLY A 160 -5.36 35.09 20.00
CA GLY A 160 -4.01 35.56 20.32
C GLY A 160 -2.86 34.67 19.82
N TYR A 161 -3.14 33.67 18.98
CA TYR A 161 -2.10 32.86 18.34
C TYR A 161 -1.31 33.70 17.33
N THR A 162 0.02 33.57 17.36
CA THR A 162 0.95 34.32 16.49
C THR A 162 1.47 33.52 15.30
N VAL A 163 1.27 32.20 15.31
CA VAL A 163 1.64 31.28 14.22
C VAL A 163 0.41 30.92 13.40
N GLU A 164 0.62 30.43 12.18
CA GLU A 164 -0.47 29.89 11.36
C GLU A 164 -1.03 28.60 11.98
N LYS A 165 -2.31 28.33 11.73
CA LYS A 165 -3.05 27.23 12.38
C LYS A 165 -2.32 25.89 12.29
N TYR A 166 -1.83 25.56 11.10
CA TYR A 166 -1.16 24.29 10.82
C TYR A 166 0.19 24.14 11.56
N GLU A 167 0.78 25.22 12.09
CA GLU A 167 2.03 25.21 12.86
C GLU A 167 1.80 25.07 14.37
N ILE A 168 0.55 25.14 14.84
CA ILE A 168 0.23 25.01 16.27
C ILE A 168 0.59 23.61 16.75
N GLU A 169 1.36 23.52 17.83
CA GLU A 169 1.80 22.26 18.43
C GLU A 169 0.87 21.80 19.56
N VAL A 170 0.50 20.52 19.51
CA VAL A 170 -0.21 19.78 20.57
C VAL A 170 0.34 18.36 20.63
N HIS A 171 0.61 17.86 21.84
CA HIS A 171 1.18 16.53 22.05
C HIS A 171 2.46 16.31 21.20
N GLU A 172 3.36 17.30 21.24
CA GLU A 172 4.66 17.29 20.54
C GLU A 172 4.58 17.19 19.01
N LYS A 173 3.42 17.48 18.43
CA LYS A 173 3.15 17.45 17.00
C LYS A 173 2.36 18.66 16.55
N THR A 174 2.65 19.15 15.36
CA THR A 174 1.89 20.23 14.72
C THR A 174 0.51 19.75 14.27
N LEU A 175 -0.47 20.65 14.13
CA LEU A 175 -1.77 20.29 13.53
C LEU A 175 -1.61 19.78 12.09
N PHE A 176 -0.56 20.24 11.38
CA PHE A 176 -0.15 19.69 10.09
C PHE A 176 0.19 18.20 10.17
N GLU A 177 1.07 17.81 11.11
CA GLU A 177 1.43 16.40 11.32
C GLU A 177 0.23 15.57 11.72
N TRP A 178 -0.63 16.06 12.61
CA TRP A 178 -1.84 15.36 13.03
C TRP A 178 -2.78 15.11 11.84
N SER A 179 -3.01 16.12 11.01
CA SER A 179 -3.87 15.98 9.84
C SER A 179 -3.29 14.97 8.85
N LEU A 180 -2.00 15.06 8.52
CA LEU A 180 -1.36 14.12 7.59
C LEU A 180 -1.23 12.70 8.14
N LYS A 181 -1.11 12.54 9.47
CA LYS A 181 -1.12 11.21 10.10
C LYS A 181 -2.41 10.45 9.76
N SER A 182 -3.56 11.14 9.69
CA SER A 182 -4.84 10.54 9.25
C SER A 182 -4.74 9.83 7.90
N LEU A 183 -3.83 10.28 7.03
CA LEU A 183 -3.67 9.77 5.69
C LEU A 183 -2.53 8.74 5.56
N GLU A 184 -1.94 8.27 6.66
CA GLU A 184 -0.82 7.32 6.65
C GLU A 184 -1.12 6.08 5.80
N GLY A 185 -2.33 5.51 5.91
CA GLY A 185 -2.75 4.37 5.10
C GLY A 185 -2.92 4.68 3.60
N PHE A 186 -3.10 5.95 3.22
CA PHE A 186 -3.25 6.40 1.84
C PHE A 186 -1.91 6.80 1.21
N MET A 187 -0.93 7.19 2.02
CA MET A 187 0.35 7.68 1.52
C MET A 187 1.27 6.52 1.13
N SER A 188 1.61 6.46 -0.16
CA SER A 188 2.60 5.54 -0.72
C SER A 188 3.73 6.32 -1.40
N PRO A 189 4.90 5.70 -1.70
CA PRO A 189 5.94 6.32 -2.53
C PRO A 189 5.45 6.76 -3.92
N ARG A 190 4.32 6.21 -4.38
CA ARG A 190 3.66 6.55 -5.63
C ARG A 190 2.74 7.75 -5.53
N SER A 191 2.13 7.97 -4.36
CA SER A 191 1.22 9.08 -4.07
C SER A 191 1.87 10.43 -4.32
N ARG A 192 1.08 11.39 -4.80
CA ARG A 192 1.49 12.78 -4.99
C ARG A 192 0.70 13.67 -4.06
N VAL A 193 1.39 14.33 -3.14
CA VAL A 193 0.77 15.27 -2.20
C VAL A 193 0.88 16.70 -2.74
N ILE A 194 -0.24 17.41 -2.82
CA ILE A 194 -0.29 18.78 -3.34
C ILE A 194 -0.89 19.65 -2.25
N PHE A 195 -0.07 20.53 -1.69
CA PHE A 195 -0.48 21.48 -0.65
C PHE A 195 -0.96 22.76 -1.33
N VAL A 196 -2.21 23.14 -1.11
CA VAL A 196 -2.78 24.39 -1.60
C VAL A 196 -2.80 25.40 -0.46
N THR A 197 -1.92 26.40 -0.54
CA THR A 197 -1.65 27.39 0.50
C THR A 197 -2.06 28.79 0.04
N LEU A 198 -2.07 29.76 0.96
CA LEU A 198 -2.20 31.17 0.62
C LEU A 198 -0.79 31.77 0.53
N GLN A 199 -0.47 32.51 -0.53
CA GLN A 199 0.87 33.09 -0.71
C GLN A 199 1.27 33.99 0.47
N ALA A 200 0.31 34.69 1.06
CA ALA A 200 0.54 35.57 2.22
C ALA A 200 0.97 34.85 3.51
N THR A 201 0.84 33.51 3.59
CA THR A 201 1.26 32.74 4.78
C THR A 201 2.69 32.24 4.70
N GLU A 202 3.38 32.41 3.56
CA GLU A 202 4.79 32.01 3.35
C GLU A 202 5.09 30.57 3.81
N SER A 203 4.14 29.64 3.62
CA SER A 203 4.17 28.28 4.20
C SER A 203 5.27 27.37 3.64
N GLY A 204 5.95 27.76 2.55
CA GLY A 204 6.91 26.95 1.81
C GLY A 204 7.99 26.28 2.68
N PRO A 205 8.80 27.05 3.43
CA PRO A 205 9.85 26.49 4.27
C PRO A 205 9.34 25.56 5.39
N PHE A 206 8.14 25.82 5.91
CA PHE A 206 7.51 24.94 6.89
C PHE A 206 7.15 23.59 6.26
N ILE A 207 6.43 23.61 5.14
CA ILE A 207 5.98 22.39 4.44
C ILE A 207 7.17 21.55 3.97
N GLU A 208 8.24 22.18 3.46
CA GLU A 208 9.45 21.47 3.05
C GLU A 208 10.10 20.71 4.21
N ARG A 209 10.26 21.36 5.38
CA ARG A 209 10.77 20.67 6.58
C ARG A 209 9.86 19.52 6.98
N MET A 210 8.55 19.74 7.01
CA MET A 210 7.59 18.71 7.44
C MET A 210 7.57 17.52 6.49
N CYS A 211 7.57 17.75 5.17
CA CYS A 211 7.64 16.68 4.18
C CYS A 211 8.93 15.88 4.30
N SER A 212 10.07 16.54 4.56
CA SER A 212 11.34 15.88 4.82
C SER A 212 11.27 15.02 6.10
N HIS A 213 10.75 15.57 7.19
CA HIS A 213 10.58 14.88 8.48
C HIS A 213 9.66 13.66 8.37
N LEU A 214 8.54 13.79 7.66
CA LEU A 214 7.54 12.73 7.46
C LEU A 214 7.91 11.75 6.33
N GLY A 215 9.02 11.98 5.61
CA GLY A 215 9.47 11.11 4.53
C GLY A 215 8.64 11.18 3.24
N ILE A 216 7.81 12.21 3.06
CA ILE A 216 6.97 12.40 1.87
C ILE A 216 7.88 12.74 0.68
N LYS A 217 7.92 11.86 -0.33
CA LYS A 217 8.88 11.96 -1.44
C LYS A 217 8.38 12.77 -2.64
N LYS A 218 7.07 12.74 -2.92
CA LYS A 218 6.47 13.41 -4.07
C LYS A 218 5.45 14.43 -3.58
N TRP A 219 5.89 15.67 -3.46
CA TRP A 219 5.01 16.77 -3.06
C TRP A 219 5.19 18.02 -3.90
N ARG A 220 4.16 18.87 -3.92
CA ARG A 220 4.11 20.19 -4.55
C ARG A 220 3.38 21.18 -3.66
N ILE A 221 3.70 22.46 -3.82
CA ILE A 221 3.00 23.58 -3.18
C ILE A 221 2.38 24.41 -4.29
N VAL A 222 1.10 24.72 -4.17
CA VAL A 222 0.36 25.66 -5.01
C VAL A 222 -0.01 26.84 -4.14
N GLU A 223 0.63 27.99 -4.39
CA GLU A 223 0.40 29.22 -3.63
C GLU A 223 -0.69 30.05 -4.31
N LEU A 224 -1.82 30.21 -3.63
CA LEU A 224 -2.92 31.06 -4.09
C LEU A 224 -2.59 32.53 -3.78
N PRO A 225 -2.74 33.45 -4.76
CA PRO A 225 -2.42 34.87 -4.53
C PRO A 225 -3.41 35.56 -3.58
N SER A 226 -4.63 35.03 -3.46
CA SER A 226 -5.69 35.52 -2.58
C SER A 226 -6.59 34.36 -2.13
N LEU A 227 -7.48 34.62 -1.18
CA LEU A 227 -8.55 33.68 -0.85
C LEU A 227 -9.39 33.39 -2.10
N THR A 228 -9.79 32.13 -2.23
CA THR A 228 -10.75 31.67 -3.22
C THR A 228 -12.17 31.76 -2.65
N ASP A 229 -13.14 31.53 -3.51
CA ASP A 229 -14.56 31.37 -3.16
C ASP A 229 -14.86 30.01 -2.51
N GLY A 230 -13.87 29.19 -2.16
CA GLY A 230 -14.11 27.98 -1.36
C GLY A 230 -13.06 26.89 -1.46
N GLN A 231 -13.30 25.81 -0.71
CA GLN A 231 -12.39 24.64 -0.68
C GLN A 231 -12.37 23.93 -2.05
N ALA A 232 -13.49 23.88 -2.75
CA ALA A 232 -13.55 23.21 -4.05
C ALA A 232 -12.65 23.91 -5.09
N THR A 233 -12.71 25.24 -5.13
CA THR A 233 -11.86 26.06 -6.00
C THR A 233 -10.40 25.98 -5.61
N SER A 234 -10.12 25.95 -4.31
CA SER A 234 -8.75 25.74 -3.80
C SER A 234 -8.19 24.40 -4.28
N ALA A 235 -8.96 23.32 -4.18
CA ALA A 235 -8.52 22.02 -4.66
C ALA A 235 -8.34 21.99 -6.19
N MET A 236 -9.20 22.67 -6.96
CA MET A 236 -9.03 22.80 -8.43
C MET A 236 -7.73 23.49 -8.84
N ALA A 237 -7.19 24.39 -8.03
CA ALA A 237 -5.90 25.02 -8.33
C ALA A 237 -4.74 24.01 -8.40
N ALA A 238 -4.92 22.79 -7.87
CA ALA A 238 -3.97 21.70 -7.98
C ALA A 238 -3.96 21.01 -9.36
N GLU A 239 -4.90 21.34 -10.26
CA GLU A 239 -5.07 20.69 -11.57
C GLU A 239 -3.80 20.56 -12.41
N PRO A 240 -2.94 21.59 -12.54
CA PRO A 240 -1.69 21.47 -13.30
C PRO A 240 -0.69 20.46 -12.72
N HIS A 241 -0.94 19.97 -11.51
CA HIS A 241 0.00 19.17 -10.74
C HIS A 241 -0.49 17.77 -10.41
N TRP A 242 -1.77 17.43 -10.59
CA TRP A 242 -2.24 16.06 -10.38
C TRP A 242 -2.12 15.20 -11.64
N ASN A 243 -2.19 13.88 -11.49
CA ASN A 243 -2.43 12.96 -12.61
C ASN A 243 -3.96 12.88 -12.84
N PRO A 244 -4.48 13.29 -14.01
CA PRO A 244 -5.93 13.35 -14.24
C PRO A 244 -6.64 11.99 -14.11
N ASP A 245 -5.97 10.90 -14.49
CA ASP A 245 -6.58 9.55 -14.50
C ASP A 245 -6.48 8.85 -13.13
N ALA A 246 -5.62 9.34 -12.24
CA ALA A 246 -5.45 8.81 -10.90
C ALA A 246 -6.55 9.29 -9.94
N PRO A 247 -6.95 8.48 -8.93
CA PRO A 247 -7.86 8.92 -7.89
C PRO A 247 -7.42 10.23 -7.22
N LEU A 248 -8.40 10.98 -6.72
CA LEU A 248 -8.18 12.24 -6.02
C LEU A 248 -8.79 12.18 -4.64
N LEU A 249 -7.96 12.40 -3.62
CA LEU A 249 -8.36 12.58 -2.23
C LEU A 249 -8.11 14.05 -1.87
N VAL A 250 -9.16 14.77 -1.49
CA VAL A 250 -9.08 16.13 -0.97
C VAL A 250 -9.28 16.09 0.54
N TYR A 251 -8.40 16.76 1.29
CA TYR A 251 -8.47 16.81 2.75
C TYR A 251 -8.13 18.19 3.30
N ASN A 252 -8.73 18.52 4.44
CA ASN A 252 -8.47 19.72 5.23
C ASN A 252 -7.26 19.53 6.18
N ILE A 253 -6.77 20.63 6.75
CA ILE A 253 -5.59 20.64 7.66
C ILE A 253 -5.98 20.80 9.14
N ASP A 254 -7.25 20.58 9.48
CA ASP A 254 -7.79 20.78 10.82
C ASP A 254 -8.67 19.63 11.29
N THR A 255 -8.40 18.42 10.79
CA THR A 255 -9.04 17.21 11.28
C THR A 255 -8.00 16.11 11.36
N PHE A 256 -7.92 15.49 12.54
CA PHE A 256 -7.14 14.28 12.76
C PHE A 256 -8.10 13.11 12.92
N VAL A 257 -7.87 12.06 12.14
CA VAL A 257 -8.53 10.77 12.29
C VAL A 257 -7.47 9.72 12.59
N GLN A 258 -7.74 8.83 13.54
CA GLN A 258 -6.84 7.71 13.82
C GLN A 258 -6.64 6.88 12.54
N PRO A 259 -5.38 6.58 12.13
CA PRO A 259 -5.10 5.94 10.85
C PRO A 259 -5.82 4.61 10.64
N GLU A 260 -6.06 3.86 11.70
CA GLU A 260 -6.73 2.56 11.66
C GLU A 260 -8.22 2.68 11.31
N ALA A 261 -8.82 3.83 11.58
CA ALA A 261 -10.22 4.13 11.27
C ALA A 261 -10.41 4.73 9.87
N LEU A 262 -9.33 5.08 9.18
CA LEU A 262 -9.34 5.74 7.88
C LEU A 262 -8.33 5.06 6.94
N VAL A 263 -8.77 3.97 6.30
CA VAL A 263 -7.93 3.12 5.46
C VAL A 263 -8.45 3.04 4.02
N PRO A 264 -7.58 2.87 3.00
CA PRO A 264 -8.01 2.73 1.61
C PRO A 264 -8.97 1.58 1.37
N ALA A 265 -8.86 0.50 2.14
CA ALA A 265 -9.74 -0.67 2.05
C ALA A 265 -11.21 -0.35 2.40
N SER A 266 -11.48 0.81 3.01
CA SER A 266 -12.84 1.30 3.28
C SER A 266 -13.54 1.87 2.04
N ILE A 267 -12.81 2.12 0.94
CA ILE A 267 -13.39 2.55 -0.33
C ILE A 267 -13.99 1.33 -1.04
N PRO A 268 -15.32 1.28 -1.26
CA PRO A 268 -15.94 0.14 -1.94
C PRO A 268 -15.41 -0.05 -3.37
N ALA A 269 -15.25 -1.32 -3.78
CA ALA A 269 -14.86 -1.64 -5.14
C ALA A 269 -15.89 -1.08 -6.14
N GLY A 270 -15.42 -0.32 -7.13
CA GLY A 270 -16.29 0.32 -8.13
C GLY A 270 -16.96 1.61 -7.65
N ALA A 271 -16.58 2.17 -6.50
CA ALA A 271 -17.02 3.49 -6.09
C ALA A 271 -16.58 4.57 -7.08
N ASP A 272 -17.51 5.46 -7.45
CA ASP A 272 -17.20 6.67 -8.21
C ASP A 272 -16.75 7.82 -7.30
N GLY A 273 -17.21 7.79 -6.04
CA GLY A 273 -16.82 8.70 -5.00
C GLY A 273 -17.08 8.13 -3.60
N TRP A 274 -16.32 8.61 -2.62
CA TRP A 274 -16.35 8.12 -1.26
C TRP A 274 -16.19 9.26 -0.26
N ILE A 275 -17.06 9.27 0.75
CA ILE A 275 -17.10 10.31 1.80
C ILE A 275 -17.10 9.61 3.17
N PRO A 276 -15.96 9.53 3.87
CA PRO A 276 -15.94 9.06 5.25
C PRO A 276 -16.72 10.02 6.14
N CYS A 277 -17.61 9.45 6.95
CA CYS A 277 -18.50 10.18 7.84
C CYS A 277 -18.36 9.68 9.28
N PHE A 278 -18.81 10.48 10.24
CA PHE A 278 -18.90 10.11 11.65
C PHE A 278 -20.22 10.66 12.23
N ARG A 279 -20.58 10.21 13.43
CA ARG A 279 -21.74 10.75 14.16
C ARG A 279 -21.31 12.02 14.90
N ALA A 280 -21.90 13.15 14.52
CA ALA A 280 -21.60 14.46 15.09
C ALA A 280 -22.89 15.20 15.48
N ASP A 281 -22.82 15.93 16.60
CA ASP A 281 -23.87 16.85 17.02
C ASP A 281 -23.74 18.21 16.32
N GLY A 282 -24.86 18.93 16.23
CA GLY A 282 -24.95 20.28 15.67
C GLY A 282 -25.11 20.31 14.15
N ASP A 283 -25.20 21.51 13.58
CA ASP A 283 -25.62 21.70 12.17
C ASP A 283 -24.55 22.37 11.29
N HIS A 284 -23.31 22.50 11.79
CA HIS A 284 -22.23 23.24 11.12
C HIS A 284 -21.39 22.37 10.16
N TRP A 285 -21.71 21.07 10.06
CA TRP A 285 -21.04 20.10 9.19
C TRP A 285 -21.71 20.02 7.81
N SER A 286 -21.02 19.34 6.91
CA SER A 286 -21.65 18.70 5.76
C SER A 286 -22.23 17.35 6.17
N PHE A 287 -23.42 17.01 5.67
CA PHE A 287 -24.14 15.77 6.00
C PHE A 287 -24.46 14.96 4.76
N VAL A 288 -24.44 13.63 4.88
CA VAL A 288 -24.74 12.69 3.80
C VAL A 288 -25.91 11.79 4.20
N ASP A 289 -26.99 11.80 3.42
CA ASP A 289 -28.07 10.83 3.58
C ASP A 289 -27.77 9.56 2.77
N VAL A 290 -28.24 8.41 3.24
CA VAL A 290 -27.93 7.10 2.63
C VAL A 290 -29.19 6.24 2.44
N GLY A 291 -29.22 5.54 1.32
CA GLY A 291 -30.27 4.57 1.00
C GLY A 291 -30.05 3.21 1.66
N GLU A 292 -31.01 2.30 1.50
CA GLU A 292 -30.94 0.94 2.04
C GLU A 292 -29.78 0.09 1.46
N ASP A 293 -29.30 0.44 0.27
CA ASP A 293 -28.18 -0.20 -0.40
C ASP A 293 -26.80 0.35 0.02
N GLY A 294 -26.78 1.29 0.99
CA GLY A 294 -25.57 1.93 1.49
C GLY A 294 -24.99 3.02 0.57
N ARG A 295 -25.67 3.38 -0.52
CA ARG A 295 -25.28 4.48 -1.40
C ARG A 295 -25.78 5.81 -0.85
N ALA A 296 -25.02 6.88 -1.08
CA ALA A 296 -25.46 8.23 -0.76
C ALA A 296 -26.66 8.63 -1.64
N THR A 297 -27.71 9.16 -1.01
CA THR A 297 -28.95 9.61 -1.66
C THR A 297 -29.03 11.13 -1.77
N ASP A 298 -28.45 11.85 -0.81
CA ASP A 298 -28.31 13.31 -0.85
C ASP A 298 -27.11 13.75 -0.01
N VAL A 299 -26.60 14.96 -0.28
CA VAL A 299 -25.51 15.59 0.46
C VAL A 299 -25.88 17.05 0.71
N ALA A 300 -25.67 17.57 1.91
CA ALA A 300 -26.00 18.95 2.23
C ALA A 300 -24.94 19.62 3.10
N GLU A 301 -24.52 20.83 2.72
CA GLU A 301 -23.61 21.67 3.50
C GLU A 301 -24.39 22.49 4.54
N LYS A 302 -23.94 22.48 5.80
CA LYS A 302 -24.49 23.28 6.91
C LYS A 302 -26.00 23.13 7.13
N ARG A 303 -26.56 22.01 6.69
CA ARG A 303 -27.95 21.65 6.86
C ARG A 303 -28.02 20.18 7.22
N ARG A 304 -28.49 19.88 8.43
CA ARG A 304 -28.60 18.52 8.93
C ARG A 304 -29.71 17.76 8.22
N ILE A 305 -29.33 16.87 7.32
CA ILE A 305 -30.23 15.97 6.59
C ILE A 305 -30.17 14.52 7.10
N SER A 306 -29.13 14.20 7.90
CA SER A 306 -28.90 12.88 8.46
C SER A 306 -28.00 12.98 9.71
N GLU A 307 -27.65 11.82 10.28
CA GLU A 307 -26.68 11.68 11.36
C GLU A 307 -25.25 11.44 10.84
N ASN A 308 -25.00 11.41 9.52
CA ASN A 308 -23.68 11.16 8.94
C ASN A 308 -23.00 12.49 8.60
N ALA A 309 -22.17 13.01 9.50
CA ALA A 309 -21.37 14.22 9.24
C ALA A 309 -20.05 13.86 8.55
N THR A 310 -19.62 14.63 7.56
CA THR A 310 -18.34 14.39 6.86
C THR A 310 -17.15 14.76 7.74
N ILE A 311 -16.05 14.02 7.65
CA ILE A 311 -14.78 14.39 8.31
C ILE A 311 -13.96 15.44 7.53
N GLY A 312 -14.49 16.00 6.44
CA GLY A 312 -13.76 16.93 5.57
C GLY A 312 -12.81 16.25 4.56
N LEU A 313 -12.88 14.92 4.45
CA LEU A 313 -12.20 14.13 3.43
C LEU A 313 -13.17 13.76 2.32
N TYR A 314 -12.76 13.98 1.07
CA TYR A 314 -13.54 13.67 -0.11
C TYR A 314 -12.68 12.91 -1.12
N TRP A 315 -13.13 11.72 -1.53
CA TRP A 315 -12.43 10.91 -2.52
C TRP A 315 -13.24 10.78 -3.82
N PHE A 316 -12.57 10.96 -4.93
CA PHE A 316 -13.10 10.80 -6.28
C PHE A 316 -12.29 9.75 -7.02
N LYS A 317 -12.95 8.90 -7.82
CA LYS A 317 -12.28 7.82 -8.58
C LYS A 317 -11.16 8.30 -9.51
N SER A 318 -11.23 9.57 -9.93
CA SER A 318 -10.18 10.22 -10.71
C SER A 318 -10.21 11.74 -10.49
N ALA A 319 -9.05 12.39 -10.63
CA ALA A 319 -8.97 13.85 -10.60
C ALA A 319 -9.71 14.51 -11.78
N MET A 320 -9.79 13.82 -12.94
CA MET A 320 -10.60 14.24 -14.07
C MET A 320 -12.09 14.28 -13.74
N LEU A 321 -12.60 13.30 -12.98
CA LEU A 321 -14.00 13.30 -12.53
C LEU A 321 -14.28 14.51 -11.63
N TYR A 322 -13.37 14.81 -10.70
CA TYR A 322 -13.48 16.00 -9.86
C TYR A 322 -13.53 17.28 -10.70
N ALA A 323 -12.61 17.45 -11.65
CA ALA A 323 -12.58 18.62 -12.53
C ALA A 323 -13.85 18.78 -13.37
N GLN A 324 -14.38 17.67 -13.91
CA GLN A 324 -15.64 17.65 -14.64
C GLN A 324 -16.79 18.15 -13.76
N TYR A 325 -16.98 17.56 -12.58
CA TYR A 325 -18.09 17.92 -11.70
C TYR A 325 -17.93 19.30 -11.07
N TYR A 326 -16.70 19.77 -10.85
CA TYR A 326 -16.46 21.14 -10.43
C TYR A 326 -16.96 22.10 -11.53
N GLY A 327 -16.57 21.85 -12.78
CA GLY A 327 -16.95 22.71 -13.91
C GLY A 327 -18.46 22.72 -14.16
N THR A 328 -19.14 21.57 -14.06
CA THR A 328 -20.58 21.49 -14.30
C THR A 328 -21.42 22.00 -13.14
N HIS A 329 -21.05 21.65 -11.90
CA HIS A 329 -21.82 22.04 -10.70
C HIS A 329 -21.80 23.55 -10.48
N PHE A 330 -20.62 24.17 -10.55
CA PHE A 330 -20.46 25.61 -10.27
C PHE A 330 -20.72 26.51 -11.49
N ALA A 331 -21.01 25.94 -12.66
CA ALA A 331 -21.57 26.69 -13.79
C ALA A 331 -23.09 26.92 -13.63
N ALA A 332 -23.76 26.16 -12.76
CA ALA A 332 -25.20 26.32 -12.50
C ALA A 332 -25.49 27.50 -11.55
N PRO A 333 -26.63 28.21 -11.70
CA PRO A 333 -26.99 29.36 -10.87
C PRO A 333 -27.07 29.08 -9.36
N ASP A 334 -27.40 27.83 -9.01
CA ASP A 334 -27.61 27.38 -7.62
C ASP A 334 -26.47 26.47 -7.12
N GLY A 335 -25.30 26.49 -7.79
CA GLY A 335 -24.17 25.64 -7.43
C GLY A 335 -23.40 26.13 -6.19
N GLU A 336 -23.63 27.36 -5.75
CA GLU A 336 -22.96 27.96 -4.58
C GLU A 336 -23.87 27.90 -3.35
N GLU A 337 -23.30 27.55 -2.19
CA GLU A 337 -24.03 27.58 -0.91
C GLU A 337 -23.56 28.80 -0.13
N ALA A 338 -24.45 29.79 0.02
CA ALA A 338 -24.14 31.10 0.63
C ALA A 338 -22.97 31.87 -0.03
N GLY A 339 -22.74 31.66 -1.34
CA GLY A 339 -21.65 32.30 -2.09
C GLY A 339 -20.29 31.63 -1.92
N GLU A 340 -20.24 30.44 -1.32
CA GLU A 340 -19.03 29.63 -1.17
C GLU A 340 -19.14 28.29 -1.93
N LYS A 341 -18.01 27.84 -2.50
CA LYS A 341 -17.86 26.60 -3.28
C LYS A 341 -17.29 25.48 -2.43
N TYR A 342 -18.20 24.66 -1.89
CA TYR A 342 -17.86 23.49 -1.08
C TYR A 342 -17.74 22.23 -1.94
N ILE A 343 -16.95 21.26 -1.49
CA ILE A 343 -16.75 20.00 -2.23
C ILE A 343 -17.98 19.08 -2.09
N ALA A 344 -18.56 19.00 -0.89
CA ALA A 344 -19.67 18.10 -0.60
C ALA A 344 -20.88 18.24 -1.56
N PRO A 345 -21.37 19.45 -1.89
CA PRO A 345 -22.45 19.63 -2.87
C PRO A 345 -22.20 19.03 -4.26
N MET A 346 -20.94 18.92 -4.71
CA MET A 346 -20.62 18.31 -6.01
C MET A 346 -21.09 16.86 -6.11
N TYR A 347 -21.09 16.12 -4.99
CA TYR A 347 -21.59 14.75 -4.95
C TYR A 347 -23.07 14.64 -5.25
N ARG A 348 -23.87 15.69 -5.01
CA ARG A 348 -25.29 15.70 -5.39
C ARG A 348 -25.47 15.60 -6.89
N SER A 349 -24.64 16.31 -7.66
CA SER A 349 -24.64 16.21 -9.12
C SER A 349 -24.19 14.82 -9.59
N MET A 350 -23.21 14.22 -8.92
CA MET A 350 -22.77 12.85 -9.23
C MET A 350 -23.88 11.82 -8.95
N ILE A 351 -24.60 11.96 -7.84
CA ILE A 351 -25.74 11.12 -7.47
C ILE A 351 -26.86 11.27 -8.50
N ALA A 352 -27.16 12.51 -8.92
CA ALA A 352 -28.18 12.79 -9.93
C ALA A 352 -27.86 12.14 -11.30
N ASP A 353 -26.57 12.02 -11.63
CA ASP A 353 -26.09 11.33 -12.83
C ASP A 353 -25.98 9.79 -12.66
N GLY A 354 -26.37 9.25 -11.50
CA GLY A 354 -26.43 7.82 -11.22
C GLY A 354 -25.12 7.18 -10.76
N LEU A 355 -24.09 7.99 -10.45
CA LEU A 355 -22.79 7.50 -10.00
C LEU A 355 -22.85 6.83 -8.61
N GLY A 356 -21.97 5.86 -8.38
CA GLY A 356 -21.86 5.11 -7.14
C GLY A 356 -21.12 5.88 -6.06
N ILE A 357 -21.83 6.67 -5.27
CA ILE A 357 -21.28 7.39 -4.12
C ILE A 357 -21.53 6.60 -2.83
N TYR A 358 -20.49 6.41 -2.03
CA TYR A 358 -20.55 5.62 -0.80
C TYR A 358 -19.98 6.39 0.39
N ILE A 359 -20.35 5.96 1.59
CA ILE A 359 -19.75 6.43 2.84
C ILE A 359 -19.12 5.29 3.63
N SER A 360 -18.28 5.64 4.59
CA SER A 360 -17.89 4.73 5.67
C SER A 360 -18.16 5.41 7.02
N ASP A 361 -18.63 4.63 7.99
CA ASP A 361 -18.81 5.11 9.36
C ASP A 361 -17.48 5.04 10.12
N VAL A 362 -16.93 6.21 10.44
CA VAL A 362 -15.72 6.40 11.23
C VAL A 362 -16.15 6.58 12.69
N PRO A 363 -15.62 5.79 13.64
CA PRO A 363 -15.95 5.95 15.05
C PRO A 363 -15.68 7.37 15.53
N THR A 364 -16.66 8.03 16.17
CA THR A 364 -16.51 9.39 16.71
C THR A 364 -15.32 9.52 17.66
N SER A 365 -14.99 8.45 18.41
CA SER A 365 -13.81 8.41 19.29
C SER A 365 -12.48 8.51 18.57
N SER A 366 -12.46 8.24 17.25
CA SER A 366 -11.28 8.27 16.41
C SER A 366 -11.16 9.56 15.61
N VAL A 367 -12.13 10.49 15.73
CA VAL A 367 -12.15 11.78 15.02
C VAL A 367 -11.89 12.91 16.01
N HIS A 368 -10.87 13.72 15.71
CA HIS A 368 -10.48 14.89 16.49
C HIS A 368 -10.49 16.12 15.58
N CYS A 369 -11.44 17.01 15.83
CA CYS A 369 -11.50 18.30 15.14
C CYS A 369 -10.46 19.24 15.75
N LEU A 370 -9.81 20.04 14.91
CA LEU A 370 -8.69 20.91 15.29
C LEU A 370 -8.83 22.31 14.64
N GLY A 371 -10.05 22.68 14.28
CA GLY A 371 -10.40 23.90 13.53
C GLY A 371 -10.62 25.13 14.42
N THR A 372 -10.71 24.95 15.73
CA THR A 372 -10.88 26.04 16.71
C THR A 372 -9.95 25.92 17.92
N PRO A 373 -9.64 27.03 18.62
CA PRO A 373 -8.86 26.98 19.86
C PRO A 373 -9.47 26.04 20.92
N ASP A 374 -10.79 26.05 21.08
CA ASP A 374 -11.50 25.19 22.04
C ASP A 374 -11.36 23.71 21.70
N GLU A 375 -11.45 23.35 20.41
CA GLU A 375 -11.21 22.00 19.92
C GLU A 375 -9.76 21.52 20.16
N VAL A 376 -8.78 22.40 19.88
CA VAL A 376 -7.37 22.13 20.15
C VAL A 376 -7.13 21.95 21.65
N ASP A 377 -7.76 22.74 22.50
CA ASP A 377 -7.68 22.60 23.95
C ASP A 377 -8.36 21.32 24.46
N GLN A 378 -9.48 20.90 23.87
CA GLN A 378 -10.08 19.59 24.16
C GLN A 378 -9.13 18.46 23.79
N PHE A 379 -8.50 18.53 22.61
CA PHE A 379 -7.56 17.52 22.15
C PHE A 379 -6.32 17.41 23.04
N LYS A 380 -5.78 18.52 23.56
CA LYS A 380 -4.68 18.54 24.54
C LYS A 380 -4.98 17.71 25.80
N HIS A 381 -6.25 17.65 26.22
CA HIS A 381 -6.67 16.89 27.41
C HIS A 381 -7.13 15.46 27.09
N SER A 382 -7.21 15.10 25.81
CA SER A 382 -7.54 13.74 25.38
C SER A 382 -6.34 12.80 25.56
N LYS A 383 -6.61 11.50 25.79
CA LYS A 383 -5.58 10.47 25.75
C LYS A 383 -5.34 10.07 24.31
N ILE A 384 -4.11 10.20 23.84
CA ILE A 384 -3.70 9.59 22.57
C ILE A 384 -3.42 8.11 22.88
N SER A 385 -4.24 7.22 22.31
CA SER A 385 -4.00 5.77 22.31
C SER A 385 -3.00 5.37 21.26
#